data_AF-A0A7L0XUD7-F1
#
_entry.id   AF-A0A7L0XUD7-F1
#
_cell.length_a   1.000
_cell.length_b   1.000
_cell.length_c   1.000
_cell.angle_alpha   90.00
_cell.angle_beta   90.00
_cell.angle_gamma   90.00
#
_symmetry.space_group_name_H-M   'P 1'
#
loop_
_entity.id
_entity.type
_entity.pdbx_description
1 polymer ?
#
loop_
_entity_poly.entity_id
_entity_poly.type
_entity_poly.pdbx_seq_one_letter_code
_entity_poly.pdbx_strand_id
1 'polypeptide(L)'
;KCLIIAAIYLILVFGIKHFMKERRAYHLRAPLTLWSFSLTLFSTIGAWRVWKQITFLLLTKGFKQSVCSRSVYVHPVSRLWICLFVLSKLVEMGDTVFIVLRKKKLIFLHWYHHLTAAVVGWYTYNYMVPGIGWVTAMNFSIHALTYSYYTVTAMGFRVPTSIAIIITTSQMVQMTGFVILNFLIVFWKDDKVCPAPWPPFFITSWIYTTLLILFCNYFFKTYLSGTRKSKGE
;
A
#
# COMPACT_ATOMS: atom_id res chain seq x y z
N LYS A 1 -0.89 -12.65 -17.13
CA LYS A 1 -0.18 -13.13 -15.91
C LYS A 1 -0.71 -12.45 -14.64
N CYS A 2 -0.67 -11.13 -14.52
CA CYS A 2 -1.18 -10.42 -13.32
C CYS A 2 -2.67 -10.69 -13.02
N LEU A 3 -3.55 -10.70 -14.03
CA LEU A 3 -4.97 -11.03 -13.86
C LEU A 3 -5.22 -12.47 -13.38
N ILE A 4 -4.30 -13.39 -13.69
CA ILE A 4 -4.39 -14.79 -13.23
C ILE A 4 -4.08 -14.85 -11.73
N ILE A 5 -3.05 -14.13 -11.27
CA ILE A 5 -2.71 -14.03 -9.85
C ILE A 5 -3.86 -13.38 -9.06
N ALA A 6 -4.45 -12.32 -9.62
CA ALA A 6 -5.65 -11.68 -9.07
C ALA A 6 -6.84 -12.65 -8.93
N ALA A 7 -7.12 -13.43 -9.98
CA ALA A 7 -8.18 -14.43 -9.95
C ALA A 7 -7.91 -15.55 -8.94
N ILE A 8 -6.69 -16.09 -8.91
CA ILE A 8 -6.25 -17.11 -7.94
C ILE A 8 -6.43 -16.58 -6.52
N TYR A 9 -6.03 -15.34 -6.25
CA TYR A 9 -6.19 -14.74 -4.94
C TYR A 9 -7.66 -14.63 -4.51
N LEU A 10 -8.54 -14.16 -5.39
CA LEU A 10 -9.98 -14.08 -5.08
C LEU A 10 -10.55 -15.47 -4.79
N ILE A 11 -10.24 -16.45 -5.63
CA ILE A 11 -10.68 -17.84 -5.44
C ILE A 11 -10.18 -18.38 -4.11
N LEU A 12 -8.90 -18.18 -3.78
CA LEU A 12 -8.31 -18.63 -2.52
C LEU A 12 -8.96 -17.95 -1.31
N VAL A 13 -9.07 -16.62 -1.32
CA VAL A 13 -9.63 -15.86 -0.19
C VAL A 13 -11.09 -16.22 0.06
N PHE A 14 -11.93 -16.24 -0.98
CA PHE A 14 -13.34 -16.57 -0.84
C PHE A 14 -13.56 -18.07 -0.62
N GLY A 15 -12.70 -18.93 -1.17
CA GLY A 15 -12.68 -20.37 -0.91
C GLY A 15 -12.33 -20.69 0.55
N ILE A 16 -11.24 -20.12 1.09
CA ILE A 16 -10.88 -20.26 2.51
C ILE A 16 -11.98 -19.68 3.40
N LYS A 17 -12.59 -18.56 3.01
CA LYS A 17 -13.71 -17.97 3.76
C LYS A 17 -14.92 -18.90 3.81
N HIS A 18 -15.24 -19.58 2.70
CA HIS A 18 -16.30 -20.57 2.65
C HIS A 18 -15.96 -21.80 3.52
N PHE A 19 -14.76 -22.35 3.36
CA PHE A 19 -14.25 -23.47 4.14
C PHE A 19 -14.22 -23.21 5.66
N MET A 20 -13.90 -21.97 6.06
CA MET A 20 -13.87 -21.58 7.46
C MET A 20 -15.27 -21.43 8.08
N LYS A 21 -16.38 -21.43 7.32
CA LYS A 21 -17.73 -21.23 7.88
C LYS A 21 -18.03 -22.21 9.01
N GLU A 22 -17.72 -23.49 8.79
CA GLU A 22 -18.03 -24.59 9.72
C GLU A 22 -16.95 -24.83 10.80
N ARG A 23 -15.80 -24.14 10.72
CA ARG A 23 -14.66 -24.35 11.64
C ARG A 23 -14.58 -23.30 12.74
N ARG A 24 -13.87 -23.58 13.83
CA ARG A 24 -13.56 -22.57 14.85
C ARG A 24 -12.46 -21.60 14.37
N ALA A 25 -12.41 -20.40 14.93
CA ALA A 25 -11.38 -19.41 14.59
C ALA A 25 -10.00 -19.88 15.10
N TYR A 26 -8.96 -19.75 14.28
CA TYR A 26 -7.61 -20.12 14.70
C TYR A 26 -6.94 -19.04 15.57
N HIS A 27 -6.18 -19.49 16.58
CA HIS A 27 -5.36 -18.63 17.43
C HIS A 27 -3.97 -18.37 16.81
N LEU A 28 -3.93 -17.58 15.73
CA LEU A 28 -2.70 -17.29 14.97
C LEU A 28 -1.92 -16.08 15.48
N ARG A 29 -1.88 -15.86 16.80
CA ARG A 29 -1.30 -14.63 17.38
C ARG A 29 0.21 -14.54 17.13
N ALA A 30 0.97 -15.57 17.51
CA ALA A 30 2.42 -15.58 17.32
C ALA A 30 2.83 -15.54 15.82
N PRO A 31 2.24 -16.35 14.91
CA PRO A 31 2.50 -16.21 13.48
C PRO A 31 2.17 -14.82 12.93
N LEU A 32 1.07 -14.21 13.34
CA LEU A 32 0.69 -12.87 12.90
C LEU A 32 1.65 -11.79 13.41
N THR A 33 2.12 -11.91 14.66
CA THR A 33 3.13 -11.01 15.22
C THR A 33 4.44 -11.11 14.44
N LEU A 34 4.94 -12.33 14.20
CA LEU A 34 6.18 -12.56 13.45
C LEU A 34 6.07 -12.03 12.02
N TRP A 35 4.94 -12.31 11.36
CA TRP A 35 4.63 -11.82 10.03
C TRP A 35 4.62 -10.29 9.96
N SER A 36 3.86 -9.65 10.85
CA SER A 36 3.76 -8.18 10.90
C SER A 36 5.11 -7.55 11.22
N PHE A 37 5.88 -8.12 12.14
CA PHE A 37 7.20 -7.64 12.50
C PHE A 37 8.20 -7.75 11.33
N SER A 38 8.16 -8.86 10.60
CA SER A 38 9.00 -9.05 9.41
C SER A 38 8.69 -8.00 8.34
N LEU A 39 7.40 -7.71 8.10
CA LEU A 39 6.98 -6.65 7.18
C LEU A 39 7.36 -5.24 7.67
N THR A 40 7.34 -5.00 8.98
CA THR A 40 7.84 -3.76 9.57
C THR A 40 9.33 -3.56 9.28
N LEU A 41 10.16 -4.57 9.54
CA LEU A 41 11.61 -4.50 9.29
C LEU A 41 11.89 -4.30 7.81
N PHE A 42 11.25 -5.10 6.96
CA PHE A 42 11.36 -4.99 5.51
C PHE A 42 10.99 -3.58 5.01
N SER A 43 9.86 -3.04 5.46
CA SER A 43 9.40 -1.71 5.06
C SER A 43 10.30 -0.60 5.58
N THR A 44 10.84 -0.73 6.79
CA THR A 44 11.77 0.26 7.37
C THR A 44 13.08 0.33 6.60
N ILE A 45 13.68 -0.83 6.30
CA ILE A 45 14.93 -0.91 5.52
C ILE A 45 14.67 -0.42 4.09
N GLY A 46 13.55 -0.82 3.49
CA GLY A 46 13.14 -0.36 2.16
C GLY A 46 12.94 1.15 2.09
N ALA A 47 12.25 1.74 3.08
CA ALA A 47 12.07 3.18 3.19
C ALA A 47 13.42 3.89 3.23
N TRP A 48 14.33 3.49 4.12
CA TRP A 48 15.64 4.12 4.25
C TRP A 48 16.45 4.08 2.94
N ARG A 49 16.47 2.92 2.27
CA ARG A 49 17.23 2.73 1.03
C ARG A 49 16.67 3.51 -0.15
N VAL A 50 15.36 3.53 -0.32
CA VAL A 50 14.71 4.26 -1.43
C VAL A 50 14.73 5.77 -1.16
N TRP A 51 14.52 6.21 0.08
CA TRP A 51 14.62 7.63 0.43
C TRP A 51 16.01 8.21 0.17
N LYS A 52 17.09 7.49 0.50
CA LYS A 52 18.46 7.94 0.18
C LYS A 52 18.61 8.28 -1.30
N GLN A 53 18.03 7.46 -2.19
CA GLN A 53 18.07 7.72 -3.64
C GLN A 53 17.18 8.89 -4.05
N ILE A 54 15.96 8.98 -3.50
CA ILE A 54 15.02 10.06 -3.83
C ILE A 54 15.54 11.41 -3.36
N THR A 55 16.07 11.49 -2.14
CA THR A 55 16.70 12.70 -1.61
C THR A 55 17.90 13.11 -2.45
N PHE A 56 18.75 12.17 -2.87
CA PHE A 56 19.86 12.47 -3.77
C PHE A 56 19.37 13.09 -5.09
N LEU A 57 18.35 12.49 -5.73
CA LEU A 57 17.78 13.02 -6.98
C LEU A 57 17.11 14.38 -6.79
N LEU A 58 16.40 14.57 -5.67
CA LEU A 58 15.72 15.81 -5.33
C LEU A 58 16.71 16.96 -5.16
N LEU A 59 17.81 16.73 -4.42
CA LEU A 59 18.81 17.75 -4.13
C LEU A 59 19.72 18.07 -5.33
N THR A 60 19.99 17.09 -6.19
CA THR A 60 20.92 17.28 -7.33
C THR A 60 20.23 17.69 -8.62
N LYS A 61 19.00 17.24 -8.87
CA LYS A 61 18.29 17.45 -10.14
C LYS A 61 16.94 18.15 -10.00
N GLY A 62 16.50 18.44 -8.77
CA GLY A 62 15.23 19.08 -8.49
C GLY A 62 14.03 18.14 -8.50
N PHE A 63 12.88 18.67 -8.10
CA PHE A 63 11.66 17.88 -7.88
C PHE A 63 11.12 17.23 -9.15
N LYS A 64 10.95 18.00 -10.24
CA LYS A 64 10.45 17.50 -11.53
C LYS A 64 11.26 16.31 -12.03
N GLN A 65 12.59 16.44 -12.03
CA GLN A 65 13.46 15.36 -12.47
C GLN A 65 13.41 14.16 -11.51
N SER A 66 13.29 14.38 -10.19
CA SER A 66 13.17 13.28 -9.22
C SER A 66 11.92 12.41 -9.45
N VAL A 67 10.83 13.01 -9.91
CA VAL A 67 9.58 12.31 -10.24
C VAL A 67 9.69 11.60 -11.58
N CYS A 68 10.19 12.28 -12.61
CA CYS A 68 10.23 11.75 -13.98
C CYS A 68 11.42 10.80 -14.24
N SER A 69 12.43 10.79 -13.36
CA SER A 69 13.65 10.01 -13.58
C SER A 69 13.40 8.51 -13.54
N ARG A 70 13.86 7.82 -14.59
CA ARG A 70 13.94 6.35 -14.63
C ARG A 70 15.20 5.78 -13.98
N SER A 71 16.08 6.61 -13.44
CA SER A 71 17.32 6.17 -12.79
C SER A 71 17.08 5.16 -11.67
N VAL A 72 15.91 5.21 -11.03
CA VAL A 72 15.51 4.28 -9.97
C VAL A 72 15.39 2.83 -10.47
N TYR A 73 15.12 2.63 -11.76
CA TYR A 73 15.11 1.31 -12.40
C TYR A 73 16.48 0.83 -12.88
N VAL A 74 17.45 1.73 -13.04
CA VAL A 74 18.78 1.43 -13.59
C VAL A 74 19.78 1.16 -12.47
N HIS A 75 19.76 1.99 -11.42
CA HIS A 75 20.70 1.87 -10.31
C HIS A 75 20.46 0.53 -9.56
N PRO A 76 21.48 -0.33 -9.39
CA PRO A 76 21.28 -1.72 -8.98
C PRO A 76 20.58 -1.86 -7.62
N VAL A 77 20.97 -1.02 -6.65
CA VAL A 77 20.36 -1.01 -5.32
C VAL A 77 18.89 -0.58 -5.41
N SER A 78 18.58 0.49 -6.13
CA SER A 78 17.22 1.01 -6.24
C SER A 78 16.31 0.07 -7.02
N ARG A 79 16.83 -0.54 -8.09
CA ARG A 79 16.12 -1.54 -8.90
C ARG A 79 15.75 -2.75 -8.06
N LEU A 80 16.66 -3.24 -7.20
CA LEU A 80 16.40 -4.34 -6.28
C LEU A 80 15.25 -3.98 -5.33
N TRP A 81 15.30 -2.81 -4.69
CA TRP A 81 14.26 -2.40 -3.73
C TRP A 81 12.90 -2.15 -4.38
N ILE A 82 12.85 -1.64 -5.61
CA ILE A 82 11.59 -1.56 -6.37
C ILE A 82 11.07 -2.96 -6.70
N CYS A 83 11.94 -3.87 -7.14
CA CYS A 83 11.52 -5.25 -7.43
C CYS A 83 10.95 -5.92 -6.17
N LEU A 84 11.66 -5.80 -5.04
CA LEU A 84 11.21 -6.30 -3.75
C LEU A 84 9.89 -5.64 -3.30
N PHE A 85 9.70 -4.35 -3.56
CA PHE A 85 8.43 -3.66 -3.30
C PHE A 85 7.26 -4.28 -4.07
N VAL A 86 7.45 -4.58 -5.36
CA VAL A 86 6.41 -5.20 -6.18
C VAL A 86 6.10 -6.61 -5.70
N LEU A 87 7.14 -7.38 -5.36
CA LEU A 87 6.99 -8.72 -4.79
C LEU A 87 6.33 -8.69 -3.42
N SER A 88 6.61 -7.67 -2.60
CA SER A 88 5.98 -7.54 -1.28
C SER A 88 4.48 -7.42 -1.39
N LYS A 89 3.94 -6.82 -2.46
CA LYS A 89 2.47 -6.74 -2.65
C LYS A 89 1.82 -8.11 -2.79
N LEU A 90 2.52 -9.08 -3.33
CA LEU A 90 2.06 -10.48 -3.37
C LEU A 90 2.16 -11.13 -1.99
N VAL A 91 3.22 -10.84 -1.23
CA VAL A 91 3.39 -11.35 0.14
C VAL A 91 2.31 -10.78 1.05
N GLU A 92 2.06 -9.47 1.01
CA GLU A 92 1.07 -8.73 1.81
C GLU A 92 -0.36 -9.25 1.60
N MET A 93 -0.67 -9.90 0.49
CA MET A 93 -1.96 -10.59 0.29
C MET A 93 -2.20 -11.70 1.33
N GLY A 94 -1.15 -12.20 1.98
CA GLY A 94 -1.21 -13.07 3.15
C GLY A 94 -1.95 -12.46 4.36
N ASP A 95 -2.00 -11.12 4.49
CA ASP A 95 -2.76 -10.44 5.55
C ASP A 95 -4.24 -10.83 5.50
N THR A 96 -4.79 -10.91 4.29
CA THR A 96 -6.17 -11.32 4.07
C THR A 96 -6.41 -12.77 4.50
N VAL A 97 -5.42 -13.65 4.28
CA VAL A 97 -5.49 -15.05 4.73
C VAL A 97 -5.57 -15.11 6.27
N PHE A 98 -4.73 -14.35 6.98
CA PHE A 98 -4.79 -14.27 8.44
C PHE A 98 -6.14 -13.75 8.96
N ILE A 99 -6.73 -12.74 8.30
CA ILE A 99 -8.07 -12.22 8.66
C ILE A 99 -9.13 -13.30 8.53
N VAL A 100 -9.14 -14.04 7.41
CA VAL A 100 -10.14 -15.08 7.15
C VAL A 100 -9.97 -16.27 8.09
N LEU A 101 -8.74 -16.74 8.33
CA LEU A 101 -8.46 -17.85 9.26
C LEU A 101 -8.82 -17.52 10.71
N ARG A 102 -8.74 -16.25 11.09
CA ARG A 102 -9.16 -15.76 12.42
C ARG A 102 -10.65 -15.42 12.50
N LYS A 103 -11.43 -15.67 11.45
CA LYS A 103 -12.86 -15.28 11.32
C LYS A 103 -13.11 -13.80 11.62
N LYS A 104 -12.16 -12.93 11.27
CA LYS A 104 -12.35 -11.48 11.39
C LYS A 104 -13.09 -10.95 10.15
N LYS A 105 -13.79 -9.82 10.32
CA LYS A 105 -14.56 -9.21 9.24
C LYS A 105 -13.63 -8.72 8.15
N LEU A 106 -13.61 -9.41 7.01
CA LEU A 106 -12.92 -8.96 5.80
C LEU A 106 -13.72 -7.83 5.15
N ILE A 107 -13.23 -6.59 5.29
CA ILE A 107 -13.85 -5.39 4.71
C ILE A 107 -13.46 -5.23 3.23
N PHE A 108 -14.34 -4.61 2.45
CA PHE A 108 -14.13 -4.37 1.02
C PHE A 108 -12.81 -3.63 0.74
N LEU A 109 -12.57 -2.53 1.46
CA LEU A 109 -11.36 -1.71 1.33
C LEU A 109 -10.07 -2.54 1.42
N HIS A 110 -10.01 -3.52 2.32
CA HIS A 110 -8.79 -4.29 2.56
C HIS A 110 -8.44 -5.17 1.36
N TRP A 111 -9.34 -6.07 0.96
CA TRP A 111 -9.01 -6.99 -0.14
C TRP A 111 -8.95 -6.26 -1.49
N TYR A 112 -9.74 -5.20 -1.68
CA TYR A 112 -9.67 -4.35 -2.87
C TYR A 112 -8.32 -3.64 -2.97
N HIS A 113 -7.82 -3.08 -1.86
CA HIS A 113 -6.50 -2.46 -1.79
C HIS A 113 -5.38 -3.46 -2.09
N HIS A 114 -5.33 -4.61 -1.44
CA HIS A 114 -4.26 -5.59 -1.69
C HIS A 114 -4.26 -6.10 -3.14
N LEU A 115 -5.44 -6.36 -3.71
CA LEU A 115 -5.58 -6.78 -5.10
C LEU A 115 -5.08 -5.70 -6.06
N THR A 116 -5.59 -4.47 -5.92
CA THR A 116 -5.25 -3.38 -6.83
C THR A 116 -3.80 -2.92 -6.66
N ALA A 117 -3.24 -2.94 -5.45
CA ALA A 117 -1.84 -2.63 -5.19
C ALA A 117 -0.90 -3.64 -5.86
N ALA A 118 -1.20 -4.94 -5.81
CA ALA A 118 -0.44 -5.96 -6.53
C ALA A 118 -0.50 -5.76 -8.05
N VAL A 119 -1.68 -5.43 -8.59
CA VAL A 119 -1.86 -5.14 -10.02
C VAL A 119 -1.05 -3.90 -10.41
N VAL A 120 -1.23 -2.78 -9.70
CA VAL A 120 -0.52 -1.52 -9.98
C VAL A 120 0.99 -1.70 -9.86
N GLY A 121 1.48 -2.38 -8.82
CA GLY A 121 2.91 -2.64 -8.65
C GLY A 121 3.49 -3.41 -9.84
N TRP A 122 2.80 -4.47 -10.27
CA TRP A 122 3.24 -5.25 -11.43
C TRP A 122 3.25 -4.43 -12.72
N TYR A 123 2.17 -3.71 -13.02
CA TYR A 123 2.08 -2.88 -14.23
C TYR A 123 3.13 -1.76 -14.23
N THR A 124 3.24 -1.02 -13.13
CA THR A 124 4.20 0.11 -13.04
C THR A 124 5.64 -0.33 -13.23
N TYR A 125 6.02 -1.50 -12.69
CA TYR A 125 7.34 -2.07 -12.88
C TYR A 125 7.64 -2.50 -14.31
N ASN A 126 6.72 -3.23 -14.96
CA ASN A 126 6.92 -3.73 -16.31
C ASN A 126 6.99 -2.61 -17.36
N TYR A 127 6.19 -1.55 -17.19
CA TYR A 127 6.17 -0.40 -18.09
C TYR A 127 7.15 0.71 -17.68
N MET A 128 7.98 0.48 -16.65
CA MET A 128 8.95 1.45 -16.12
C MET A 128 8.34 2.84 -15.92
N VAL A 129 7.14 2.88 -15.34
CA VAL A 129 6.34 4.11 -15.19
C VAL A 129 7.11 5.10 -14.32
N PRO A 130 7.20 6.39 -14.70
CA PRO A 130 7.81 7.43 -13.88
C PRO A 130 7.05 7.60 -12.54
N GLY A 131 7.72 8.17 -11.54
CA GLY A 131 7.14 8.38 -10.21
C GLY A 131 7.15 7.17 -9.27
N ILE A 132 7.50 5.96 -9.75
CA ILE A 132 7.53 4.76 -8.90
C ILE A 132 8.42 4.92 -7.66
N GLY A 133 9.49 5.71 -7.76
CA GLY A 133 10.42 5.91 -6.66
C GLY A 133 9.77 6.65 -5.48
N TRP A 134 9.00 7.71 -5.76
CA TRP A 134 8.22 8.42 -4.75
C TRP A 134 7.09 7.56 -4.19
N VAL A 135 6.37 6.84 -5.06
CA VAL A 135 5.30 5.92 -4.65
C VAL A 135 5.84 4.85 -3.70
N THR A 136 6.98 4.25 -4.04
CA THR A 136 7.64 3.21 -3.25
C THR A 136 8.16 3.78 -1.93
N ALA A 137 8.81 4.94 -1.94
CA ALA A 137 9.35 5.58 -0.73
C ALA A 137 8.25 5.90 0.28
N MET A 138 7.19 6.57 -0.17
CA MET A 138 6.06 6.92 0.70
C MET A 138 5.33 5.66 1.21
N ASN A 139 5.10 4.67 0.34
CA ASN A 139 4.41 3.44 0.75
C ASN A 139 5.22 2.67 1.80
N PHE A 140 6.54 2.52 1.62
CA PHE A 140 7.37 1.88 2.63
C PHE A 140 7.35 2.62 3.97
N SER A 141 7.36 3.95 3.96
CA SER A 141 7.24 4.73 5.20
C SER A 141 5.92 4.48 5.93
N ILE A 142 4.79 4.52 5.22
CA ILE A 142 3.47 4.29 5.85
C ILE A 142 3.26 2.81 6.22
N HIS A 143 3.80 1.87 5.44
CA HIS A 143 3.76 0.45 5.79
C HIS A 143 4.62 0.14 7.01
N ALA A 144 5.79 0.77 7.17
CA ALA A 144 6.57 0.64 8.40
C ALA A 144 5.73 1.05 9.63
N LEU A 145 4.99 2.17 9.55
CA LEU A 145 4.10 2.62 10.63
C LEU A 145 2.92 1.67 10.86
N THR A 146 2.25 1.26 9.78
CA THR A 146 1.04 0.43 9.84
C THR A 146 1.35 -0.98 10.38
N TYR A 147 2.42 -1.62 9.88
CA TYR A 147 2.83 -2.94 10.38
C TYR A 147 3.44 -2.88 11.77
N SER A 148 4.09 -1.78 12.17
CA SER A 148 4.51 -1.57 13.55
C SER A 148 3.29 -1.60 14.48
N TYR A 149 2.23 -0.88 14.12
CA TYR A 149 0.97 -0.89 14.85
C TYR A 149 0.34 -2.30 14.90
N TYR A 150 0.34 -3.03 13.78
CA TYR A 150 -0.16 -4.42 13.76
C TYR A 150 0.68 -5.37 14.60
N THR A 151 1.99 -5.17 14.66
CA THR A 151 2.90 -5.95 15.50
C THR A 151 2.56 -5.77 16.98
N VAL A 152 2.47 -4.52 17.44
CA VAL A 152 2.16 -4.18 18.84
C VAL A 152 0.76 -4.67 19.24
N THR A 153 -0.24 -4.47 18.38
CA THR A 153 -1.61 -4.96 18.64
C THR A 153 -1.71 -6.48 18.61
N ALA A 154 -0.95 -7.17 17.76
CA ALA A 154 -0.87 -8.64 17.76
C ALA A 154 -0.16 -9.18 19.00
N MET A 155 0.84 -8.47 19.54
CA MET A 155 1.42 -8.75 20.87
C MET A 155 0.42 -8.51 22.02
N GLY A 156 -0.76 -7.96 21.74
CA GLY A 156 -1.89 -7.77 22.66
C GLY A 156 -1.79 -6.54 23.55
N PHE A 157 -0.88 -5.63 23.22
CA PHE A 157 -0.88 -4.30 23.84
C PHE A 157 -2.07 -3.50 23.33
N ARG A 158 -2.72 -2.77 24.24
CA ARG A 158 -3.78 -1.83 23.89
C ARG A 158 -3.13 -0.54 23.38
N VAL A 159 -3.33 -0.25 22.10
CA VAL A 159 -2.80 0.97 21.48
C VAL A 159 -3.89 2.06 21.49
N PRO A 160 -3.58 3.30 21.89
CA PRO A 160 -4.54 4.40 21.87
C PRO A 160 -5.15 4.64 20.49
N THR A 161 -6.45 4.99 20.47
CA THR A 161 -7.19 5.31 19.24
C THR A 161 -6.54 6.44 18.45
N SER A 162 -5.89 7.41 19.13
CA SER A 162 -5.17 8.51 18.48
C SER A 162 -4.10 8.04 17.50
N ILE A 163 -3.39 6.95 17.82
CA ILE A 163 -2.38 6.38 16.93
C ILE A 163 -3.03 5.78 15.69
N ALA A 164 -4.16 5.08 15.85
CA ALA A 164 -4.91 4.54 14.72
C ALA A 164 -5.46 5.65 13.81
N ILE A 165 -5.89 6.78 14.38
CA ILE A 165 -6.30 7.98 13.62
C ILE A 165 -5.11 8.53 12.84
N ILE A 166 -3.95 8.72 13.48
CA ILE A 166 -2.74 9.22 12.80
C ILE A 166 -2.38 8.33 11.62
N ILE A 167 -2.34 7.01 11.80
CA ILE A 167 -2.01 6.06 10.73
C ILE A 167 -3.00 6.18 9.56
N THR A 168 -4.30 6.20 9.86
CA THR A 168 -5.34 6.30 8.81
C THR A 168 -5.25 7.64 8.07
N THR A 169 -5.00 8.73 8.80
CA THR A 169 -4.78 10.06 8.20
C THR A 169 -3.53 10.07 7.33
N SER A 170 -2.42 9.45 7.77
CA SER A 170 -1.20 9.34 6.96
C SER A 170 -1.42 8.51 5.69
N GLN A 171 -2.22 7.44 5.75
CA GLN A 171 -2.62 6.66 4.57
C GLN A 171 -3.45 7.51 3.58
N MET A 172 -4.36 8.35 4.08
CA MET A 172 -5.13 9.28 3.24
C MET A 172 -4.22 10.31 2.57
N VAL A 173 -3.32 10.94 3.33
CA VAL A 173 -2.32 11.88 2.79
C VAL A 173 -1.45 11.22 1.72
N GLN A 174 -1.04 9.97 1.93
CA GLN A 174 -0.30 9.20 0.93
C GLN A 174 -1.11 9.01 -0.36
N MET A 175 -2.39 8.62 -0.27
CA MET A 175 -3.23 8.43 -1.47
C MET A 175 -3.44 9.74 -2.23
N THR A 176 -3.63 10.86 -1.52
CA THR A 176 -3.67 12.19 -2.13
C THR A 176 -2.36 12.52 -2.82
N GLY A 177 -1.22 12.24 -2.18
CA GLY A 177 0.10 12.41 -2.78
C GLY A 177 0.28 11.61 -4.07
N PHE A 178 -0.24 10.38 -4.13
CA PHE A 178 -0.19 9.56 -5.35
C PHE A 178 -1.05 10.12 -6.48
N VAL A 179 -2.22 10.68 -6.18
CA VAL A 179 -3.07 11.37 -7.15
C VAL A 179 -2.36 12.61 -7.71
N ILE A 180 -1.76 13.42 -6.83
CA ILE A 180 -0.98 14.61 -7.22
C ILE A 180 0.21 14.21 -8.10
N LEU A 181 0.97 13.19 -7.72
CA LEU A 181 2.10 12.70 -8.52
C LEU A 181 1.67 12.26 -9.92
N ASN A 182 0.56 11.53 -10.04
CA ASN A 182 0.00 11.14 -11.33
C ASN A 182 -0.37 12.37 -12.18
N PHE A 183 -1.04 13.36 -11.58
CA PHE A 183 -1.38 14.60 -12.27
C PHE A 183 -0.12 15.34 -12.79
N LEU A 184 0.92 15.47 -11.96
CA LEU A 184 2.18 16.10 -12.34
C LEU A 184 2.89 15.34 -13.48
N ILE A 185 2.86 14.00 -13.46
CA ILE A 185 3.43 13.17 -14.52
C ILE A 185 2.77 13.46 -15.87
N VAL A 186 1.45 13.65 -15.91
CA VAL A 186 0.74 14.04 -17.14
C VAL A 186 1.07 15.46 -17.56
N PHE A 187 1.06 16.38 -16.61
CA PHE A 187 1.37 17.78 -16.87
C PHE A 187 2.77 17.96 -17.47
N TRP A 188 3.74 17.12 -17.08
CA TRP A 188 5.12 17.15 -17.60
C TRP A 188 5.38 16.17 -18.75
N LYS A 189 4.35 15.57 -19.34
CA LYS A 189 4.51 14.55 -20.40
C LYS A 189 5.18 15.12 -21.66
N ASP A 190 4.81 16.34 -22.05
CA ASP A 190 5.24 16.95 -23.31
C ASP A 190 6.70 17.44 -23.29
N ASP A 191 7.30 17.54 -22.10
CA ASP A 191 8.66 18.03 -21.90
C ASP A 191 9.77 17.05 -22.36
N LYS A 192 9.43 15.93 -23.01
CA LYS A 192 10.32 14.79 -23.38
C LYS A 192 11.03 14.10 -22.20
N VAL A 193 11.02 14.70 -21.02
CA VAL A 193 11.64 14.23 -19.76
C VAL A 193 10.80 13.16 -19.06
N CYS A 194 9.48 13.12 -19.30
CA CYS A 194 8.56 12.20 -18.64
C CYS A 194 7.76 11.36 -19.66
N PRO A 195 8.35 10.34 -20.28
CA PRO A 195 7.59 9.52 -21.22
C PRO A 195 6.69 8.58 -20.42
N ALA A 196 5.42 8.97 -20.29
CA ALA A 196 4.39 8.20 -19.61
C ALA A 196 3.46 7.53 -20.64
N PRO A 197 3.39 6.19 -20.68
CA PRO A 197 2.42 5.49 -21.52
C PRO A 197 1.00 5.72 -21.00
N TRP A 198 0.06 6.01 -21.90
CA TRP A 198 -1.34 6.34 -21.56
C TRP A 198 -2.08 5.23 -20.79
N PRO A 199 -2.04 3.95 -21.20
CA PRO A 199 -2.87 2.93 -20.55
C PRO A 199 -2.51 2.67 -19.07
N PRO A 200 -1.23 2.50 -18.67
CA PRO A 200 -0.88 2.33 -17.26
C PRO A 200 -1.27 3.54 -16.41
N PHE A 201 -1.14 4.76 -16.95
CA PHE A 201 -1.48 5.99 -16.25
C PHE A 201 -2.98 6.08 -15.89
N PHE A 202 -3.87 5.78 -16.84
CA PHE A 202 -5.32 5.83 -16.57
C PHE A 202 -5.71 4.82 -15.50
N ILE A 203 -5.13 3.62 -15.55
CA ILE A 203 -5.37 2.56 -14.57
C ILE A 203 -4.89 2.98 -13.18
N THR A 204 -3.66 3.51 -13.05
CA THR A 204 -3.12 3.95 -11.76
C THR A 204 -3.91 5.12 -11.18
N SER A 205 -4.29 6.08 -12.02
CA SER A 205 -5.09 7.25 -11.60
C SER A 205 -6.47 6.85 -11.10
N TRP A 206 -7.15 5.95 -11.82
CA TRP A 206 -8.43 5.39 -11.39
C TRP A 206 -8.32 4.67 -10.05
N ILE A 207 -7.33 3.79 -9.89
CA ILE A 207 -7.14 3.01 -8.67
C ILE A 207 -6.81 3.91 -7.47
N TYR A 208 -5.90 4.88 -7.60
CA TYR A 208 -5.55 5.75 -6.48
C TYR A 208 -6.71 6.65 -6.06
N THR A 209 -7.50 7.14 -7.03
CA THR A 209 -8.70 7.95 -6.75
C THR A 209 -9.77 7.14 -6.02
N THR A 210 -10.06 5.94 -6.50
CA THR A 210 -11.04 5.05 -5.85
C THR A 210 -10.59 4.63 -4.45
N LEU A 211 -9.30 4.35 -4.24
CA LEU A 211 -8.74 4.07 -2.92
C LEU A 211 -8.86 5.27 -1.98
N LEU A 212 -8.53 6.48 -2.44
CA LEU A 212 -8.69 7.70 -1.65
C LEU A 212 -10.14 7.87 -1.17
N ILE A 213 -11.12 7.70 -2.06
CA ILE A 213 -12.55 7.78 -1.71
C ILE A 213 -12.91 6.73 -0.64
N LEU A 214 -12.44 5.49 -0.79
CA LEU A 214 -12.73 4.43 0.17
C LEU A 214 -12.08 4.68 1.54
N PHE A 215 -10.85 5.21 1.58
CA PHE A 215 -10.20 5.61 2.83
C PHE A 215 -10.93 6.77 3.51
N CYS A 216 -11.33 7.79 2.76
CA CYS A 216 -12.17 8.86 3.27
C CYS A 216 -13.46 8.30 3.88
N ASN A 217 -14.20 7.46 3.14
CA ASN A 217 -15.43 6.85 3.63
C ASN A 217 -15.21 6.01 4.90
N TYR A 218 -14.14 5.20 4.93
CA TYR A 218 -13.75 4.45 6.12
C TYR A 218 -13.47 5.37 7.33
N PHE A 219 -12.75 6.47 7.11
CA PHE A 219 -12.44 7.45 8.15
C PHE A 219 -13.71 8.11 8.70
N PHE A 220 -14.57 8.61 7.82
CA PHE A 220 -15.86 9.22 8.19
C PHE A 220 -16.70 8.25 9.02
N LYS A 221 -16.86 7.01 8.55
CA LYS A 221 -17.70 6.01 9.22
C LYS A 221 -17.14 5.56 10.56
N THR A 222 -15.82 5.38 10.66
CA THR A 222 -15.17 4.84 11.86
C THR A 222 -14.99 5.89 12.95
N TYR A 223 -14.52 7.08 12.58
CA TYR A 223 -14.08 8.09 13.55
C TYR A 223 -15.08 9.24 13.73
N LEU A 224 -15.76 9.68 12.67
CA LEU A 224 -16.66 10.83 12.75
C LEU A 224 -18.11 10.43 13.06
N SER A 225 -18.62 9.39 12.40
CA SER A 225 -19.98 8.88 12.66
C SER A 225 -20.11 8.17 14.01
N GLY A 226 -19.05 7.47 14.46
CA GLY A 226 -19.02 6.82 15.78
C GLY A 226 -19.07 7.82 16.94
N THR A 227 -18.34 8.94 16.81
CA THR A 227 -18.33 10.03 17.81
C THR A 227 -19.68 10.76 17.87
N ARG A 228 -20.41 10.82 16.75
CA ARG A 228 -21.74 11.44 16.68
C ARG A 228 -22.81 10.64 17.44
N LYS A 229 -22.68 9.31 17.54
CA LYS A 229 -23.56 8.46 18.36
C LYS A 229 -23.34 8.66 19.87
N SER A 230 -22.10 8.89 20.30
CA SER A 230 -21.76 9.10 21.72
C SER A 230 -22.10 10.50 22.26
N LYS A 231 -22.42 11.47 21.38
CA LYS A 231 -22.81 12.84 21.77
C LYS A 231 -24.32 13.10 21.66
N GLY A 232 -25.11 12.07 21.32
CA GLY A 232 -26.56 12.18 21.12
C GLY A 232 -27.37 11.16 21.92
N GLU A 233 -26.75 10.51 22.91
CA GLU A 233 -27.40 9.72 23.97
C GLU A 233 -27.11 10.37 25.32
#